data_AF-A0A7X7MWU2-F1
#
_entry.id   AF-A0A7X7MWU2-F1
#
_cell.length_a   1.000
_cell.length_b   1.000
_cell.length_c   1.000
_cell.angle_alpha   90.00
_cell.angle_beta   90.00
_cell.angle_gamma   90.00
#
_symmetry.space_group_name_H-M   'P 1'
#
loop_
_entity.id
_entity.type
_entity.pdbx_description
1 polymer ?
#
loop_
_entity_poly.entity_id
_entity_poly.type
_entity_poly.pdbx_seq_one_letter_code
_entity_poly.pdbx_strand_id
1 'polypeptide(L)'
;EFQVIHLCGKEHLDQTLAQTKGYAQFEYIKEELKDLFALSDIVISRAGANAICELLSLKKPSLLIPLPAKSSRGDQILNANSFKKQGFSMVLDEEKITDELLLDMIHTLYKDRLNYIKAMEQCGQTDSTNKIITIIKELCNL
;
A
#
# COMPACT_ATOMS: atom_id res chain seq x y z
N GLU A 1 14.20 -14.02 7.25
CA GLU A 1 14.91 -12.82 6.76
C GLU A 1 14.13 -12.22 5.60
N PHE A 2 14.09 -10.89 5.47
CA PHE A 2 13.40 -10.20 4.39
C PHE A 2 14.38 -9.79 3.28
N GLN A 3 13.88 -9.66 2.06
CA GLN A 3 14.53 -8.91 0.98
C GLN A 3 13.77 -7.59 0.84
N VAL A 4 14.48 -6.46 0.80
CA VAL A 4 13.88 -5.14 0.87
C VAL A 4 14.15 -4.38 -0.42
N ILE A 5 13.06 -3.91 -1.02
CA ILE A 5 13.06 -3.03 -2.19
C ILE A 5 12.56 -1.68 -1.68
N HIS A 6 13.41 -0.65 -1.76
CA HIS A 6 13.11 0.69 -1.27
C HIS A 6 13.02 1.70 -2.41
N LEU A 7 11.82 2.24 -2.62
CA LEU A 7 11.62 3.41 -3.47
C LEU A 7 11.88 4.67 -2.64
N CYS A 8 13.07 5.24 -2.77
CA CYS A 8 13.52 6.36 -1.92
C CYS A 8 13.12 7.75 -2.45
N GLY A 9 12.69 7.85 -3.71
CA GLY A 9 12.45 9.12 -4.38
C GLY A 9 13.71 9.66 -5.06
N LYS A 10 13.50 10.59 -5.99
CA LYS A 10 14.57 11.24 -6.76
C LYS A 10 15.56 11.94 -5.81
N GLU A 11 16.85 11.75 -6.04
CA GLU A 11 17.98 12.33 -5.30
C GLU A 11 18.12 11.83 -3.85
N HIS A 12 17.45 10.74 -3.47
CA HIS A 12 17.48 10.17 -2.11
C HIS A 12 18.17 8.80 -2.03
N LEU A 13 18.97 8.43 -3.03
CA LEU A 13 19.82 7.24 -2.93
C LEU A 13 20.91 7.44 -1.88
N ASP A 14 21.11 6.43 -1.04
CA ASP A 14 22.17 6.39 -0.06
C ASP A 14 23.26 5.40 -0.51
N GLN A 15 24.39 5.95 -0.95
CA GLN A 15 25.52 5.14 -1.42
C GLN A 15 26.10 4.24 -0.33
N THR A 16 25.93 4.58 0.94
CA THR A 16 26.42 3.75 2.05
C THR A 16 25.64 2.44 2.17
N LEU A 17 24.40 2.40 1.67
CA LEU A 17 23.51 1.24 1.69
C LEU A 17 23.59 0.39 0.41
N ALA A 18 24.34 0.82 -0.60
CA ALA A 18 24.39 0.17 -1.91
C ALA A 18 24.93 -1.28 -1.88
N GLN A 19 25.73 -1.62 -0.85
CA GLN A 19 26.32 -2.94 -0.68
C GLN A 19 25.64 -3.76 0.42
N THR A 20 24.52 -3.28 0.97
CA THR A 20 23.77 -3.98 2.02
C THR A 20 23.10 -5.22 1.43
N LYS A 21 23.55 -6.41 1.84
CA LYS A 21 22.99 -7.68 1.37
C LYS A 21 21.49 -7.76 1.67
N GLY A 22 20.70 -8.01 0.64
CA GLY A 22 19.24 -8.15 0.74
C GLY A 22 18.47 -6.83 0.75
N TYR A 23 19.13 -5.73 0.38
CA TYR A 23 18.53 -4.41 0.29
C TYR A 23 18.86 -3.76 -1.06
N ALA A 24 17.85 -3.24 -1.75
CA ALA A 24 18.01 -2.55 -3.02
C ALA A 24 17.21 -1.25 -3.01
N GLN A 25 17.85 -0.15 -3.42
CA GLN A 25 17.22 1.17 -3.51
C GLN A 25 16.99 1.59 -4.96
N PHE A 26 15.90 2.30 -5.19
CA PHE A 26 15.58 2.90 -6.47
C PHE A 26 14.95 4.27 -6.25
N GLU A 27 15.32 5.26 -7.07
CA GLU A 27 14.75 6.60 -6.95
C GLU A 27 13.29 6.63 -7.38
N TYR A 28 13.03 6.17 -8.60
CA TYR A 28 11.72 6.23 -9.21
C TYR A 28 11.61 5.14 -10.27
N ILE A 29 10.53 4.36 -10.19
CA ILE A 29 10.27 3.23 -11.09
C ILE A 29 8.90 3.42 -11.71
N LYS A 30 8.84 3.26 -13.04
CA LYS A 30 7.60 3.33 -13.81
C LYS A 30 7.24 1.97 -14.40
N GLU A 31 8.04 1.47 -15.33
CA GLU A 31 7.68 0.30 -16.12
C GLU A 31 7.79 -0.99 -15.31
N GLU A 32 8.79 -1.06 -14.43
CA GLU A 32 9.11 -2.22 -13.61
C GLU A 32 8.29 -2.27 -12.31
N LEU A 33 7.44 -1.28 -12.04
CA LEU A 33 6.67 -1.22 -10.79
C LEU A 33 5.76 -2.44 -10.64
N LYS A 34 5.19 -2.91 -11.75
CA LYS A 34 4.40 -4.15 -11.82
C LYS A 34 5.23 -5.37 -11.39
N ASP A 35 6.51 -5.41 -11.77
CA ASP A 35 7.41 -6.52 -11.48
C ASP A 35 7.82 -6.47 -10.01
N LEU A 36 8.08 -5.27 -9.47
CA LEU A 36 8.31 -5.09 -8.03
C LEU A 36 7.11 -5.53 -7.20
N PHE A 37 5.90 -5.14 -7.61
CA PHE A 37 4.70 -5.63 -6.95
C PHE A 37 4.61 -7.15 -7.05
N ALA A 38 4.81 -7.74 -8.22
CA ALA A 38 4.77 -9.19 -8.40
C ALA A 38 5.74 -9.93 -7.45
N LEU A 39 6.95 -9.39 -7.27
CA LEU A 39 7.97 -9.92 -6.36
C LEU A 39 7.68 -9.72 -4.88
N SER A 40 6.84 -8.74 -4.52
CA SER A 40 6.61 -8.35 -3.12
C SER A 40 5.54 -9.22 -2.46
N ASP A 41 5.89 -9.84 -1.33
CA ASP A 41 4.93 -10.57 -0.46
C ASP A 41 4.05 -9.60 0.36
N ILE A 42 4.63 -8.50 0.81
CA ILE A 42 4.00 -7.44 1.59
C ILE A 42 4.53 -6.08 1.14
N VAL A 43 3.76 -5.02 1.36
CA VAL A 43 4.14 -3.66 0.95
C VAL A 43 3.98 -2.67 2.11
N ILE A 44 4.96 -1.80 2.30
CA ILE A 44 4.86 -0.66 3.21
C ILE A 44 4.67 0.59 2.34
N SER A 45 3.61 1.35 2.59
CA SER A 45 3.29 2.50 1.75
C SER A 45 2.59 3.62 2.51
N ARG A 46 2.70 4.84 1.98
CA ARG A 46 1.76 5.91 2.29
C ARG A 46 0.37 5.54 1.77
N ALA A 47 -0.69 6.06 2.39
CA ALA A 47 -2.07 5.72 2.05
C ALA A 47 -2.67 6.62 0.95
N GLY A 48 -1.89 6.89 -0.10
CA GLY A 48 -2.35 7.63 -1.27
C GLY A 48 -3.37 6.83 -2.08
N ALA A 49 -4.34 7.50 -2.69
CA ALA A 49 -5.46 6.85 -3.39
C ALA A 49 -5.01 5.87 -4.49
N ASN A 50 -4.04 6.26 -5.33
CA ASN A 50 -3.53 5.36 -6.37
C ASN A 50 -2.82 4.14 -5.76
N ALA A 51 -1.98 4.35 -4.75
CA ALA A 51 -1.22 3.27 -4.12
C ALA A 51 -2.15 2.21 -3.50
N ILE A 52 -3.15 2.63 -2.72
CA ILE A 52 -4.08 1.69 -2.09
C ILE A 52 -4.96 0.96 -3.12
N CYS A 53 -5.32 1.60 -4.23
CA CYS A 53 -6.05 0.96 -5.33
C CYS A 53 -5.21 -0.14 -5.99
N GLU A 54 -3.94 0.11 -6.27
CA GLU A 54 -3.01 -0.90 -6.80
C GLU A 54 -2.85 -2.06 -5.81
N LEU A 55 -2.64 -1.76 -4.52
CA LEU A 55 -2.50 -2.78 -3.48
C LEU A 55 -3.73 -3.69 -3.40
N LEU A 56 -4.94 -3.11 -3.44
CA LEU A 56 -6.17 -3.88 -3.44
C LEU A 56 -6.31 -4.73 -4.70
N SER A 57 -6.08 -4.13 -5.87
CA SER A 57 -6.21 -4.81 -7.17
C SER A 57 -5.25 -5.99 -7.32
N LEU A 58 -4.03 -5.82 -6.81
CA LEU A 58 -2.97 -6.83 -6.81
C LEU A 58 -2.99 -7.73 -5.58
N LYS A 59 -3.96 -7.54 -4.67
CA LYS A 59 -4.13 -8.28 -3.41
C LYS A 59 -2.85 -8.31 -2.59
N LYS A 60 -2.18 -7.16 -2.45
CA LYS A 60 -0.91 -7.01 -1.74
C LYS A 60 -1.16 -6.59 -0.28
N PRO A 61 -0.95 -7.49 0.69
CA PRO A 61 -1.07 -7.14 2.11
C PRO A 61 -0.12 -6.01 2.44
N SER A 62 -0.60 -5.02 3.19
CA SER A 62 0.18 -3.82 3.41
C SER A 62 0.15 -3.27 4.83
N LEU A 63 1.23 -2.57 5.17
CA LEU A 63 1.33 -1.68 6.32
C LEU A 63 1.25 -0.25 5.79
N LEU A 64 0.17 0.44 6.12
CA LEU A 64 -0.06 1.82 5.71
C LEU A 64 0.43 2.80 6.78
N ILE A 65 1.25 3.75 6.36
CA ILE A 65 1.79 4.83 7.20
C ILE A 65 1.29 6.16 6.64
N PRO A 66 0.05 6.57 6.94
CA PRO A 66 -0.52 7.78 6.36
C PRO A 66 0.23 9.04 6.83
N LEU A 67 0.30 10.06 5.96
CA LEU A 67 0.78 11.38 6.37
C LEU A 67 -0.14 11.99 7.45
N PRO A 68 0.41 12.75 8.42
CA PRO A 68 -0.37 13.46 9.41
C PRO A 68 -1.37 14.42 8.76
N ALA A 69 -2.46 14.72 9.46
CA ALA A 69 -3.49 15.67 9.00
C ALA A 69 -2.96 17.10 8.79
N LYS A 70 -1.76 17.42 9.30
CA LYS A 70 -1.08 18.69 9.04
C LYS A 70 -0.41 18.73 7.66
N SER A 71 -0.06 17.56 7.11
CA SER A 71 0.70 17.40 5.86
C SER A 71 -0.16 16.91 4.69
N SER A 72 -1.40 16.48 4.96
CA SER A 72 -2.42 16.21 3.94
C SER A 72 -3.78 16.71 4.43
N ARG A 73 -4.80 16.78 3.56
CA ARG A 73 -6.16 17.16 3.96
C ARG A 73 -6.87 16.13 4.86
N GLY A 74 -6.14 15.11 5.35
CA GLY A 74 -6.67 13.98 6.10
C GLY A 74 -7.01 12.78 5.22
N ASP A 75 -6.96 12.92 3.89
CA ASP A 75 -7.38 11.89 2.94
C ASP A 75 -6.61 10.57 3.12
N GLN A 76 -5.31 10.64 3.39
CA GLN A 76 -4.51 9.43 3.64
C GLN A 76 -4.93 8.70 4.92
N ILE A 77 -5.30 9.43 5.97
CA ILE A 77 -5.78 8.85 7.23
C ILE A 77 -7.12 8.16 6.99
N LEU A 78 -8.04 8.81 6.26
CA LEU A 78 -9.33 8.23 5.88
C LEU A 78 -9.16 6.96 5.05
N ASN A 79 -8.27 6.98 4.06
CA ASN A 79 -7.92 5.83 3.24
C ASN A 79 -7.36 4.67 4.07
N ALA A 80 -6.35 4.95 4.91
CA ALA A 80 -5.72 3.95 5.76
C ALA A 80 -6.72 3.30 6.72
N ASN A 81 -7.56 4.11 7.37
CA ASN A 81 -8.60 3.63 8.28
C ASN A 81 -9.66 2.80 7.55
N SER A 82 -10.04 3.19 6.33
CA SER A 82 -10.96 2.42 5.49
C SER A 82 -10.40 1.04 5.13
N PHE A 83 -9.12 0.98 4.73
CA PHE A 83 -8.44 -0.29 4.43
C PHE A 83 -8.29 -1.18 5.66
N LYS A 84 -7.94 -0.60 6.81
CA LYS A 84 -7.90 -1.32 8.09
C LYS A 84 -9.25 -1.90 8.47
N LYS A 85 -10.32 -1.10 8.37
CA LYS A 85 -11.69 -1.51 8.72
C LYS A 85 -12.17 -2.67 7.84
N GLN A 86 -11.78 -2.69 6.57
CA GLN A 86 -12.10 -3.77 5.65
C GLN A 86 -11.21 -5.00 5.80
N GLY A 87 -10.17 -4.94 6.64
CA GLY A 87 -9.24 -6.04 6.86
C GLY A 87 -8.23 -6.22 5.73
N PHE A 88 -7.91 -5.15 4.99
CA PHE A 88 -6.96 -5.20 3.87
C PHE A 88 -5.53 -4.84 4.27
N SER A 89 -5.37 -4.06 5.35
CA SER A 89 -4.07 -3.53 5.76
C SER A 89 -3.98 -3.32 7.27
N MET A 90 -2.74 -3.30 7.77
CA MET A 90 -2.40 -2.70 9.06
C MET A 90 -2.16 -1.19 8.87
N VAL A 91 -2.27 -0.42 9.96
CA VAL A 91 -2.01 1.03 9.95
C VAL A 91 -1.12 1.38 11.12
N LEU A 92 -0.04 2.11 10.84
CA LEU A 92 0.87 2.67 11.82
C LEU A 92 0.89 4.20 11.66
N ASP A 93 0.51 4.91 12.71
CA ASP A 93 0.59 6.37 12.73
C ASP A 93 2.05 6.80 12.68
N GLU A 94 2.40 7.72 11.77
CA GLU A 94 3.78 8.19 11.59
C GLU A 94 4.39 8.74 12.89
N GLU A 95 3.60 9.42 13.71
CA GLU A 95 4.03 9.99 14.99
C GLU A 95 4.35 8.95 16.07
N LYS A 96 3.96 7.67 15.87
CA LYS A 96 4.19 6.58 16.82
C LYS A 96 5.31 5.63 16.39
N ILE A 97 5.94 5.87 15.24
CA ILE A 97 6.95 4.97 14.70
C ILE A 97 8.15 4.92 15.65
N THR A 98 8.51 3.69 16.00
CA THR A 98 9.83 3.31 16.53
C THR A 98 10.34 2.12 15.73
N ASP A 99 11.64 1.87 15.78
CA ASP A 99 12.24 0.73 15.06
C ASP A 99 11.64 -0.60 15.52
N GLU A 100 11.44 -0.78 16.83
CA GLU A 100 10.86 -1.99 17.39
C GLU A 100 9.42 -2.19 16.95
N LEU A 101 8.60 -1.13 17.02
CA LEU A 101 7.20 -1.19 16.63
C LEU A 101 7.05 -1.48 15.13
N LEU A 102 7.86 -0.82 14.30
CA LEU A 102 7.83 -1.03 12.86
C LEU A 102 8.19 -2.48 12.51
N LEU A 103 9.26 -3.01 13.11
CA LEU A 103 9.69 -4.39 12.88
C LEU A 103 8.64 -5.40 13.35
N ASP A 104 8.06 -5.22 14.53
CA ASP A 104 7.01 -6.09 15.06
C ASP A 104 5.77 -6.12 14.15
N MET A 105 5.36 -4.95 13.66
CA MET A 105 4.23 -4.85 12.72
C MET A 105 4.53 -5.48 11.37
N ILE A 106 5.75 -5.36 10.85
CA ILE A 106 6.16 -6.03 9.60
C ILE A 106 6.11 -7.55 9.76
N HIS A 107 6.66 -8.08 10.87
CA HIS A 107 6.62 -9.51 11.16
C HIS A 107 5.19 -10.03 11.32
N THR A 108 4.36 -9.29 12.03
CA THR A 108 2.93 -9.60 12.22
C THR A 108 2.20 -9.61 10.87
N LEU A 109 2.35 -8.57 10.06
CA LEU A 109 1.76 -8.48 8.72
C LEU A 109 2.18 -9.66 7.85
N TYR A 110 3.48 -9.99 7.83
CA TYR A 110 3.98 -11.10 7.05
C TYR A 110 3.37 -12.43 7.50
N LYS A 111 3.28 -12.67 8.81
CA LYS A 111 2.70 -13.89 9.37
C LYS A 111 1.23 -14.05 8.99
N ASP A 112 0.46 -12.95 9.07
CA ASP A 112 -0.98 -12.95 8.85
C ASP A 112 -1.40 -12.64 7.40
N ARG A 113 -0.43 -12.48 6.49
CA ARG A 113 -0.63 -12.02 5.10
C ARG A 113 -1.76 -12.73 4.35
N LEU A 114 -1.93 -14.03 4.54
CA LEU A 114 -2.97 -14.82 3.88
C LEU A 114 -4.39 -14.40 4.29
N ASN A 115 -4.58 -13.93 5.51
CA ASN A 115 -5.88 -13.42 5.98
C ASN A 115 -6.27 -12.12 5.26
N TYR A 116 -5.30 -11.22 5.07
CA TYR A 116 -5.49 -9.98 4.30
C TYR A 116 -5.79 -10.28 2.82
N ILE A 117 -5.08 -11.22 2.20
CA ILE A 117 -5.35 -11.66 0.81
C ILE A 117 -6.78 -12.17 0.70
N LYS A 118 -7.20 -13.07 1.60
CA LYS A 118 -8.56 -13.62 1.61
C LYS A 118 -9.63 -12.53 1.77
N ALA A 119 -9.40 -11.53 2.63
CA ALA A 119 -10.31 -10.40 2.78
C ALA A 119 -10.44 -9.59 1.48
N MET A 120 -9.32 -9.33 0.80
CA MET A 120 -9.32 -8.63 -0.50
C MET A 120 -10.02 -9.45 -1.60
N GLU A 121 -9.88 -10.78 -1.61
CA GLU A 121 -10.57 -11.66 -2.56
C GLU A 121 -12.08 -11.68 -2.39
N GLN A 122 -12.55 -11.51 -1.16
CA GLN A 122 -13.97 -11.43 -0.83
C GLN A 122 -14.55 -10.03 -1.07
N CYS A 123 -13.69 -9.03 -1.30
CA CYS A 123 -14.13 -7.70 -1.68
C CYS A 123 -14.65 -7.73 -3.12
N GLY A 124 -15.97 -7.83 -3.27
CA GLY A 124 -16.69 -7.84 -4.55
C GLY A 124 -16.67 -6.49 -5.29
N GLN A 125 -15.52 -5.83 -5.38
CA GLN A 125 -15.33 -4.56 -6.09
C GLN A 125 -15.30 -4.71 -7.62
N THR A 126 -15.99 -5.71 -8.16
CA THR A 126 -15.93 -6.07 -9.58
C THR A 126 -16.81 -5.23 -10.51
N ASP A 127 -17.54 -4.20 -10.01
CA ASP A 127 -18.55 -3.55 -10.86
C ASP A 127 -18.74 -2.03 -10.67
N SER A 128 -17.77 -1.33 -10.08
CA SER A 128 -17.87 0.12 -9.88
C SER A 128 -18.02 0.88 -11.20
N THR A 129 -17.30 0.45 -12.24
CA THR A 129 -17.35 1.06 -13.57
C THR A 129 -18.73 0.90 -14.21
N ASN A 130 -19.32 -0.30 -14.18
CA ASN A 130 -20.66 -0.49 -14.73
C ASN A 130 -21.72 0.25 -13.92
N LYS A 131 -21.60 0.32 -12.58
CA LYS A 131 -22.49 1.15 -11.76
C LYS A 131 -22.44 2.62 -12.15
N ILE A 132 -21.24 3.18 -12.36
CA ILE A 132 -21.08 4.56 -12.82
C ILE A 132 -21.69 4.73 -14.21
N ILE A 133 -21.43 3.81 -15.14
CA ILE A 133 -22.01 3.83 -16.49
C ILE A 133 -23.54 3.78 -16.42
N THR A 134 -24.11 2.92 -15.59
CA THR A 134 -25.55 2.80 -15.38
C THR A 134 -26.15 4.11 -14.89
N ILE A 135 -25.57 4.73 -13.85
CA ILE A 135 -26.04 6.01 -13.33
C ILE A 135 -25.97 7.11 -14.40
N ILE A 136 -24.89 7.15 -15.18
CA ILE A 136 -24.75 8.11 -16.29
C ILE A 136 -25.85 7.89 -17.33
N LYS A 137 -26.10 6.63 -17.73
CA LYS A 137 -27.16 6.30 -18.69
C LYS A 137 -28.54 6.68 -18.18
N GLU A 138 -28.84 6.37 -16.91
CA GLU A 138 -30.11 6.73 -16.26
C GLU A 138 -30.34 8.24 -16.23
N LEU A 139 -29.31 9.04 -15.90
CA LEU A 139 -29.41 10.50 -15.86
C LEU A 139 -29.47 11.14 -17.26
N CYS A 140 -28.89 10.48 -18.26
CA CYS A 140 -28.88 10.96 -19.65
C CYS A 140 -30.03 10.40 -20.50
N ASN A 141 -30.93 9.57 -19.96
CA ASN A 141 -31.98 8.85 -20.70
C ASN A 141 -31.45 8.08 -21.94
N LEU A 142 -30.27 7.44 -21.81
CA LEU A 142 -29.66 6.56 -22.82
C LEU A 142 -30.04 5.09 -22.63
#